data_AF-D8TDA4-F1
#
_entry.id   AF-D8TDA4-F1
#
_cell.length_a   1.000
_cell.length_b   1.000
_cell.length_c   1.000
_cell.angle_alpha   90.00
_cell.angle_beta   90.00
_cell.angle_gamma   90.00
#
_symmetry.space_group_name_H-M   'P 1'
#
loop_
_entity.id
_entity.type
_entity.pdbx_description
1 polymer ?
#
loop_
_entity_poly.entity_id
_entity_poly.type
_entity_poly.pdbx_seq_one_letter_code
_entity_poly.pdbx_strand_id
1 'polypeptide(L)' 'AVVVQDGSGQFGWIQDAINAAPRMNPRRYVIHIKARVYREYVTVRSFHTNLMFVGD' A
#
# COMPACT_ATOMS: atom_id res chain seq x y z
N ALA A 1 -4.53 -5.05 -1.27
CA ALA A 1 -4.88 -3.94 -0.36
C ALA A 1 -5.50 -2.81 -1.15
N VAL A 2 -6.46 -2.07 -0.60
CA VAL A 2 -7.05 -0.87 -1.23
C VAL A 2 -6.90 0.34 -0.31
N VAL A 3 -6.27 1.41 -0.82
CA VAL A 3 -6.02 2.67 -0.11
C VAL A 3 -6.99 3.74 -0.61
N VAL A 4 -7.77 4.32 0.32
CA VAL A 4 -8.72 5.42 0.06
C VAL A 4 -8.87 6.30 1.30
N GLN A 5 -8.78 7.62 1.14
CA GLN A 5 -8.93 8.57 2.27
C GLN A 5 -10.38 8.85 2.68
N ASP A 6 -11.37 8.43 1.89
CA ASP A 6 -12.80 8.67 2.19
C ASP A 6 -13.40 7.64 3.17
N GLY A 7 -12.62 6.64 3.57
CA GLY A 7 -13.04 5.59 4.50
C GLY A 7 -13.80 4.42 3.86
N SER A 8 -14.02 4.42 2.55
CA SER A 8 -14.66 3.30 1.83
C SER A 8 -13.70 2.12 1.57
N GLY A 9 -12.39 2.34 1.77
CA GLY A 9 -11.32 1.38 1.53
C GLY A 9 -10.88 0.59 2.77
N GLN A 10 -9.76 -0.12 2.62
CA GLN A 10 -9.12 -0.87 3.71
C GLN A 10 -8.16 0.00 4.53
N PHE A 11 -7.50 0.96 3.89
CA PHE A 11 -6.47 1.80 4.50
C PHE A 11 -6.65 3.27 4.10
N GLY A 12 -6.43 4.19 5.04
CA GLY A 12 -6.43 5.64 4.76
C GLY A 12 -5.10 6.19 4.25
N TRP A 13 -4.00 5.47 4.52
CA TRP A 13 -2.62 5.86 4.22
C TRP A 13 -1.88 4.76 3.48
N ILE A 14 -0.94 5.15 2.61
CA ILE A 14 -0.13 4.19 1.84
C ILE A 14 0.80 3.41 2.78
N GLN A 15 1.35 4.07 3.81
CA GLN A 15 2.22 3.41 4.78
C GLN A 15 1.53 2.25 5.53
N ASP A 16 0.25 2.40 5.85
CA ASP A 16 -0.52 1.35 6.54
C ASP A 16 -0.71 0.12 5.65
N ALA A 17 -0.98 0.33 4.36
CA ALA A 17 -1.10 -0.77 3.40
C ALA A 17 0.23 -1.52 3.19
N ILE A 18 1.36 -0.82 3.28
CA ILE A 18 2.69 -1.44 3.24
C ILE A 18 2.93 -2.26 4.51
N ASN A 19 2.62 -1.71 5.68
CA ASN A 19 2.80 -2.39 6.96
C ASN A 19 1.95 -3.66 7.08
N ALA A 20 0.79 -3.68 6.42
CA ALA A 20 -0.09 -4.85 6.33
C ALA A 20 0.41 -5.92 5.36
N ALA A 21 1.40 -5.62 4.52
CA ALA A 21 1.94 -6.60 3.58
C ALA A 21 2.83 -7.63 4.32
N PRO A 22 2.69 -8.93 4.00
CA PRO A 22 3.51 -9.96 4.63
C PRO A 22 4.99 -9.78 4.28
N ARG A 23 5.85 -9.99 5.29
CA ARG A 23 7.31 -9.91 5.14
C ARG A 23 7.82 -11.06 4.29
N MET A 24 8.81 -10.78 3.44
CA MET A 24 9.47 -11.77 2.57
C MET A 24 8.48 -12.60 1.74
N ASN A 25 7.41 -11.97 1.25
CA ASN A 25 6.37 -12.67 0.51
C ASN A 25 6.93 -13.23 -0.82
N PRO A 26 6.85 -14.55 -1.07
CA PRO A 26 7.29 -15.14 -2.33
C PRO A 26 6.33 -14.81 -3.49
N ARG A 27 5.11 -14.34 -3.21
CA ARG A 27 4.11 -13.95 -4.19
C ARG A 27 3.96 -12.43 -4.25
N ARG A 28 3.47 -11.91 -5.38
CA ARG A 28 3.21 -10.48 -5.55
C ARG A 28 2.09 -10.01 -4.61
N TYR A 29 2.35 -8.93 -3.87
CA TYR A 29 1.36 -8.24 -3.06
C TYR A 29 1.00 -6.90 -3.72
N VAL A 30 -0.26 -6.75 -4.13
CA VAL A 30 -0.73 -5.56 -4.86
C VAL A 30 -1.46 -4.60 -3.91
N ILE A 31 -1.01 -3.36 -3.89
CA ILE A 31 -1.63 -2.23 -3.22
C ILE A 31 -2.26 -1.34 -4.29
N HIS A 32 -3.59 -1.32 -4.33
CA HIS A 32 -4.37 -0.42 -5.18
C HIS A 32 -4.60 0.90 -4.45
N ILE A 33 -4.25 2.01 -5.08
CA ILE A 33 -4.35 3.36 -4.54
C ILE A 33 -5.38 4.13 -5.36
N LYS A 34 -6.50 4.50 -4.74
CA LYS A 34 -7.55 5.28 -5.41
C LYS A 34 -7.09 6.71 -5.66
N ALA A 35 -7.59 7.30 -6.76
CA ALA A 35 -7.25 8.63 -7.23
C ALA A 35 -7.49 9.71 -6.15
N ARG A 36 -6.40 10.24 -5.59
CA ARG A 36 -6.37 11.35 -4.63
C ARG A 36 -4.95 11.86 -4.44
N VAL A 37 -4.81 12.99 -3.74
CA VAL A 37 -3.51 13.53 -3.31
C VAL A 37 -3.15 12.97 -1.93
N TYR A 38 -2.12 12.14 -1.86
CA TYR A 38 -1.55 11.62 -0.62
C TYR A 38 -0.30 12.43 -0.27
N ARG A 39 -0.35 13.17 0.84
CA ARG A 39 0.78 14.00 1.33
C ARG A 39 1.48 13.27 2.48
N GLU A 40 2.28 12.26 2.14
CA GLU A 40 2.99 11.43 3.11
C GLU A 40 4.38 11.03 2.59
N TYR A 41 5.31 10.78 3.53
CA TYR A 41 6.57 10.11 3.23
C TYR A 41 6.39 8.62 3.44
N VAL A 42 6.66 7.85 2.38
CA VAL A 42 6.45 6.40 2.38
C VAL A 42 7.80 5.69 2.44
N THR A 43 7.93 4.70 3.33
CA THR A 43 9.13 3.87 3.45
C THR A 43 8.83 2.42 3.11
N VAL A 44 9.45 1.91 2.06
CA VAL A 44 9.43 0.48 1.71
C VAL A 44 10.74 -0.15 2.17
N ARG A 45 10.69 -0.89 3.29
CA ARG A 45 11.88 -1.60 3.82
C ARG A 45 12.23 -2.81 2.95
N SER A 46 13.50 -3.19 2.94
CA SER A 46 14.05 -4.29 2.11
C SER A 46 13.34 -5.65 2.28
N PHE A 47 12.74 -5.92 3.45
CA PHE A 47 12.01 -7.15 3.70
C PHE A 47 10.60 -7.19 3.10
N HIS A 48 10.07 -6.08 2.59
CA HIS A 48 8.80 -6.06 1.87
C HIS A 48 9.03 -6.43 0.40
N THR A 49 9.30 -7.71 0.16
CA THR A 49 9.58 -8.22 -1.19
C THR A 49 8.30 -8.34 -2.02
N ASN A 50 8.43 -8.23 -3.35
CA ASN A 50 7.35 -8.45 -4.31
C ASN A 50 6.11 -7.54 -4.13
N LEU A 51 6.33 -6.32 -3.65
CA LEU A 51 5.28 -5.32 -3.50
C LEU A 51 5.03 -4.58 -4.82
N MET A 52 3.77 -4.34 -5.16
CA MET A 52 3.38 -3.56 -6.35
C MET A 52 2.36 -2.49 -5.95
N PHE A 53 2.59 -1.27 -6.38
CA PHE A 53 1.63 -0.17 -6.27
C PHE A 53 0.93 0.04 -7.61
N VAL A 54 -0.39 0.17 -7.58
CA VAL A 54 -1.22 0.45 -8.75
C VAL A 54 -2.12 1.63 -8.41
N GLY A 55 -1.95 2.75 -9.12
CA GLY A 55 -2.86 3.89 -9.05
C GLY A 55 -4.04 3.73 -10.01
N ASP A 56 -5.18 4.33 -9.65
CA ASP A 56 -6.28 4.62 -10.58
C ASP A 56 -5.94 5.79 -11.53
#